data_AF-A0A838J0H7-F1
#
_entry.id   AF-A0A838J0H7-F1
#
_cell.length_a   1.000
_cell.length_b   1.000
_cell.length_c   1.000
_cell.angle_alpha   90.00
_cell.angle_beta   90.00
_cell.angle_gamma   90.00
#
_symmetry.space_group_name_H-M   'P 1'
#
loop_
_entity.id
_entity.type
_entity.pdbx_description
1 polymer ?
#
loop_
_entity_poly.entity_id
_entity_poly.type
_entity_poly.pdbx_seq_one_letter_code
_entity_poly.pdbx_strand_id
1 'polypeptide(L)'
;MTGDGDGERPESIGDDRTPRTVRPIKLLQGYVWHPRELDIDLGDFLPSRLDPDVHVLWDVMPSAPFTFFDDGTLAATQRVYQFTVMRFVPPEEEPGALLPWLAETLQASLETTPEGVGWQVMDDLREVG
;
A
#
# COMPACT_ATOMS: atom_id res chain seq x y z
N MET A 1 -59.23 33.54 -13.23
CA MET A 1 -58.25 34.20 -12.34
C MET A 1 -57.77 33.09 -11.43
N THR A 2 -56.63 32.48 -11.78
CA THR A 2 -56.27 31.11 -11.37
C THR A 2 -54.77 31.03 -11.09
N GLY A 3 -54.40 30.41 -9.96
CA GLY A 3 -53.05 29.94 -9.60
C GLY A 3 -52.16 31.04 -9.00
N ASP A 4 -51.89 31.16 -7.70
CA ASP A 4 -51.41 30.21 -6.68
C ASP A 4 -50.09 29.51 -7.04
N GLY A 5 -48.99 30.17 -6.62
CA GLY A 5 -47.84 29.60 -5.92
C GLY A 5 -47.10 28.41 -6.55
N ASP A 6 -46.01 28.70 -7.27
CA ASP A 6 -44.92 27.74 -7.48
C ASP A 6 -43.67 28.24 -6.76
N GLY A 7 -43.29 27.48 -5.74
CA GLY A 7 -42.12 27.73 -4.89
C GLY A 7 -40.80 27.56 -5.64
N GLU A 8 -39.83 28.35 -5.20
CA GLU A 8 -38.41 28.21 -5.51
C GLU A 8 -37.97 26.75 -5.39
N ARG A 9 -37.50 26.20 -6.52
CA ARG A 9 -36.78 24.93 -6.56
C ARG A 9 -35.38 25.19 -5.97
N PRO A 10 -34.92 24.43 -4.97
CA PRO A 10 -33.55 24.57 -4.52
C PRO A 10 -32.60 24.17 -5.64
N GLU A 11 -31.61 25.04 -5.88
CA GLU A 11 -30.49 24.84 -6.77
C GLU A 11 -29.87 23.46 -6.51
N SER A 12 -29.77 22.67 -7.58
CA SER A 12 -29.19 21.34 -7.52
C SER A 12 -27.74 21.46 -7.04
N ILE A 13 -27.50 20.90 -5.86
CA ILE A 13 -26.18 20.67 -5.27
C ILE A 13 -25.28 20.13 -6.37
N GLY A 14 -24.20 20.87 -6.62
CA GLY A 14 -23.15 20.51 -7.56
C GLY A 14 -22.71 19.08 -7.32
N ASP A 15 -23.09 18.23 -8.26
CA ASP A 15 -22.69 16.86 -8.36
C ASP A 15 -21.19 16.83 -8.68
N ASP A 16 -20.36 16.75 -7.64
CA ASP A 16 -18.91 16.57 -7.69
C ASP A 16 -18.53 15.16 -8.20
N ARG A 17 -19.16 14.75 -9.30
CA ARG A 17 -18.87 13.54 -10.07
C ARG A 17 -18.04 13.88 -11.30
N THR A 18 -17.08 14.81 -11.19
CA THR A 18 -15.97 14.77 -12.14
C THR A 18 -15.32 13.40 -12.02
N PRO A 19 -15.32 12.58 -13.09
CA PRO A 19 -14.68 11.27 -13.02
C PRO A 19 -13.22 11.54 -12.67
N ARG A 20 -12.78 11.00 -11.53
CA ARG A 20 -11.35 10.96 -11.24
C ARG A 20 -10.73 10.18 -12.40
N THR A 21 -10.02 10.88 -13.27
CA THR A 21 -9.33 10.33 -14.44
C THR A 21 -8.19 9.37 -14.05
N VAL A 22 -7.94 9.22 -12.76
CA VAL A 22 -6.99 8.28 -12.17
C VAL A 22 -7.71 7.39 -11.15
N ARG A 23 -7.36 6.11 -11.13
CA ARG A 23 -7.86 5.12 -10.17
C ARG A 23 -6.76 4.73 -9.18
N PRO A 24 -7.06 4.59 -7.88
CA PRO A 24 -6.09 4.04 -6.95
C PRO A 24 -5.93 2.54 -7.21
N ILE A 25 -4.68 2.10 -7.28
CA ILE A 25 -4.27 0.70 -7.24
C ILE A 25 -3.49 0.46 -5.95
N LYS A 26 -3.74 -0.67 -5.29
CA LYS A 26 -3.01 -1.12 -4.10
C LYS A 26 -2.38 -2.47 -4.44
N LEU A 27 -1.05 -2.53 -4.44
CA LEU A 27 -0.26 -3.69 -4.81
C LEU A 27 0.46 -4.22 -3.58
N LEU A 28 0.12 -5.44 -3.15
CA LEU A 28 0.87 -6.14 -2.11
C LEU A 28 2.27 -6.41 -2.65
N GLN A 29 3.30 -6.00 -1.91
CA GLN A 29 4.70 -6.17 -2.31
C GLN A 29 5.41 -7.16 -1.41
N GLY A 30 4.91 -7.42 -0.20
CA GLY A 30 5.48 -8.45 0.66
C GLY A 30 5.28 -8.18 2.15
N TYR A 31 6.23 -8.64 2.95
CA TYR A 31 6.21 -8.55 4.40
C TYR A 31 7.55 -8.07 4.95
N VAL A 32 7.50 -7.32 6.05
CA VAL A 32 8.67 -6.96 6.85
C VAL A 32 8.39 -7.31 8.30
N TRP A 33 9.40 -7.75 9.03
CA TRP A 33 9.26 -8.15 10.41
C TRP A 33 10.51 -7.84 11.22
N HIS A 34 10.32 -7.69 12.52
CA HIS A 34 11.40 -7.58 13.48
C HIS A 34 11.00 -8.14 14.85
N PRO A 35 11.95 -8.51 15.71
CA PRO A 35 11.65 -8.99 17.05
C PRO A 35 10.81 -7.99 17.83
N ARG A 36 9.78 -8.48 18.54
CA ARG A 36 8.85 -7.62 19.32
C ARG A 36 9.53 -6.81 20.41
N GLU A 37 10.67 -7.31 20.89
CA GLU A 37 11.49 -6.72 21.93
C GLU A 37 12.35 -5.57 21.41
N LEU A 38 12.60 -5.51 20.10
CA LEU A 38 13.27 -4.38 19.47
C LEU A 38 12.25 -3.28 19.18
N ASP A 39 12.52 -2.08 19.68
CA ASP A 39 11.71 -0.89 19.43
C ASP A 39 12.20 -0.21 18.15
N ILE A 40 11.85 -0.81 17.02
CA ILE A 40 12.17 -0.31 15.68
C ILE A 40 10.96 0.43 15.13
N ASP A 41 11.15 1.70 14.78
CA ASP A 41 10.20 2.42 13.93
C ASP A 41 10.62 2.25 12.47
N LEU A 42 9.81 1.52 11.70
CA LEU A 42 10.07 1.32 10.28
C LEU A 42 10.05 2.64 9.49
N GLY A 43 9.36 3.67 9.98
CA GLY A 43 9.32 4.99 9.35
C GLY A 43 10.67 5.73 9.35
N ASP A 44 11.60 5.33 10.22
CA ASP A 44 12.96 5.89 10.25
C ASP A 44 13.85 5.33 9.13
N PHE A 45 13.48 4.19 8.54
CA PHE A 45 14.27 3.47 7.53
C PHE A 45 13.58 3.36 6.18
N LEU A 46 12.25 3.27 6.18
CA LEU A 46 11.47 3.07 4.97
C LEU A 46 10.82 4.37 4.52
N PRO A 47 11.01 4.77 3.26
CA PRO A 47 10.39 5.97 2.74
C PRO A 47 8.88 5.78 2.66
N SER A 48 8.10 6.75 3.15
CA SER A 48 6.63 6.76 2.99
C SER A 48 6.18 6.94 1.52
N ARG A 49 7.11 7.31 0.64
CA ARG A 49 6.90 7.59 -0.78
C ARG A 49 8.19 7.37 -1.58
N LEU A 50 8.11 6.68 -2.71
CA LEU A 50 9.25 6.44 -3.61
C LEU A 50 9.31 7.40 -4.80
N ASP A 51 8.16 7.90 -5.21
CA ASP A 51 7.94 8.82 -6.33
C ASP A 51 6.69 9.66 -6.03
N PRO A 52 6.50 10.89 -6.56
CA PRO A 52 5.32 11.74 -6.27
C PRO A 52 3.98 11.02 -6.14
N ASP A 53 3.71 10.04 -7.01
CA ASP A 53 2.45 9.29 -7.03
C ASP A 53 2.53 7.87 -6.42
N VAL A 54 3.71 7.44 -5.95
CA VAL A 54 3.96 6.08 -5.42
C VAL A 54 4.10 6.13 -3.91
N HIS A 55 3.00 5.85 -3.22
CA HIS A 55 2.93 5.79 -1.77
C HIS A 55 3.29 4.40 -1.27
N VAL A 56 4.03 4.37 -0.17
CA VAL A 56 4.42 3.15 0.50
C VAL A 56 3.66 3.05 1.82
N LEU A 57 3.08 1.89 2.09
CA LEU A 57 2.29 1.59 3.27
C LEU A 57 2.84 0.33 3.94
N TRP A 58 3.06 0.39 5.25
CA TRP A 58 3.36 -0.77 6.09
C TRP A 58 2.31 -0.88 7.18
N ASP A 59 1.43 -1.86 7.04
CA ASP A 59 0.32 -2.07 7.96
C ASP A 59 0.68 -3.20 8.93
N VAL A 60 0.63 -2.96 10.24
CA VAL A 60 0.89 -4.01 11.23
C VAL A 60 -0.14 -5.12 11.10
N MET A 61 0.33 -6.37 11.01
CA MET A 61 -0.55 -7.52 10.95
C MET A 61 -0.91 -7.99 12.37
N PRO A 62 -2.21 -8.22 12.67
CA PRO A 62 -2.61 -8.75 13.97
C PRO A 62 -2.09 -10.16 14.20
N SER A 63 -1.95 -10.94 13.13
CA SER A 63 -1.37 -12.28 13.11
C SER A 63 -0.59 -12.48 11.81
N ALA A 64 0.58 -13.10 11.89
CA ALA A 64 1.30 -13.53 10.70
C ALA A 64 0.51 -14.63 9.96
N PRO A 65 0.52 -14.65 8.62
CA PRO A 65 -0.20 -15.67 7.85
C PRO A 65 0.48 -17.05 7.85
N PHE A 66 1.63 -17.18 8.53
CA PHE A 66 2.44 -18.38 8.64
C PHE A 66 3.01 -18.49 10.06
N THR A 67 3.40 -19.71 10.44
CA THR A 67 4.00 -19.98 11.77
C THR A 67 5.50 -19.66 11.79
N PHE A 68 6.20 -19.96 10.70
CA PHE A 68 7.63 -19.71 10.52
C PHE A 68 7.87 -18.96 9.22
N PHE A 69 8.88 -18.11 9.21
CA PHE A 69 9.42 -17.50 7.99
C PHE A 69 10.36 -18.47 7.26
N ASP A 70 10.76 -18.12 6.04
CA ASP A 70 11.63 -18.96 5.20
C ASP A 70 13.04 -19.20 5.81
N ASP A 71 13.47 -18.31 6.71
CA ASP A 71 14.71 -18.44 7.48
C ASP A 71 14.57 -19.34 8.73
N GLY A 72 13.37 -19.86 9.01
CA GLY A 72 13.04 -20.66 10.19
C GLY A 72 12.66 -19.84 11.43
N THR A 73 12.60 -18.51 11.34
CA THR A 73 12.20 -17.64 12.44
C THR A 73 10.74 -17.85 12.81
N LEU A 74 10.45 -18.01 14.11
CA LEU A 74 9.08 -18.16 14.60
C LEU A 74 8.32 -16.82 14.52
N ALA A 75 7.26 -16.75 13.70
CA ALA A 75 6.56 -15.50 13.45
C ALA A 75 5.88 -14.91 14.70
N ALA A 76 5.54 -15.76 15.68
CA ALA A 76 4.93 -15.32 16.94
C ALA A 76 5.85 -14.38 17.77
N THR A 77 7.17 -14.50 17.64
CA THR A 77 8.13 -13.64 18.37
C THR A 77 8.37 -12.30 17.66
N GLN A 78 7.80 -12.11 16.47
CA GLN A 78 8.03 -10.97 15.61
C GLN A 78 6.81 -10.04 15.58
N ARG A 79 7.05 -8.74 15.38
CA ARG A 79 6.05 -7.82 14.82
C ARG A 79 6.14 -7.97 13.31
N VAL A 80 5.01 -8.22 12.66
CA VAL A 80 4.94 -8.45 11.22
C VAL A 80 4.10 -7.36 10.61
N TYR A 81 4.55 -6.83 9.49
CA TYR A 81 3.91 -5.77 8.74
C TYR A 81 3.70 -6.23 7.31
N GLN A 82 2.54 -5.94 6.77
CA GLN A 82 2.25 -6.10 5.36
C GLN A 82 2.74 -4.85 4.61
N PHE A 83 3.59 -5.05 3.62
CA PHE A 83 4.15 -4.00 2.82
C PHE A 83 3.37 -3.84 1.51
N THR A 84 2.77 -2.66 1.31
CA THR A 84 1.88 -2.40 0.18
C THR A 84 2.20 -1.08 -0.48
N VAL A 85 2.10 -1.02 -1.80
CA VAL A 85 2.29 0.20 -2.56
C VAL A 85 0.95 0.68 -3.11
N MET A 86 0.69 1.97 -2.97
CA MET A 86 -0.50 2.61 -3.49
C MET A 86 -0.11 3.68 -4.52
N ARG A 87 -0.73 3.63 -5.70
CA ARG A 87 -0.54 4.63 -6.75
C ARG A 87 -1.88 5.00 -7.38
N PHE A 88 -1.98 6.22 -7.88
CA PHE A 88 -3.07 6.63 -8.76
C PHE A 88 -2.62 6.49 -10.21
N VAL A 89 -3.29 5.64 -10.99
CA VAL A 89 -2.95 5.38 -12.39
C VAL A 89 -4.09 5.78 -13.32
N PRO A 90 -3.80 6.29 -14.54
CA PRO A 90 -4.79 6.40 -15.60
C PRO A 90 -5.41 5.03 -15.93
N PRO A 91 -6.66 4.98 -16.41
CA PRO A 91 -7.34 3.71 -16.70
C PRO A 91 -6.67 2.90 -17.82
N GLU A 92 -5.95 3.54 -18.73
CA GLU A 92 -5.19 2.90 -19.81
C GLU A 92 -3.81 2.35 -19.40
N GLU A 93 -3.31 2.61 -18.18
CA GLU A 93 -1.98 2.18 -17.76
C GLU A 93 -2.03 0.82 -17.04
N GLU A 94 -1.20 -0.12 -17.51
CA GLU A 94 -1.06 -1.45 -16.91
C GLU A 94 -0.29 -1.38 -15.57
N PRO A 95 -0.91 -1.78 -14.45
CA PRO A 95 -0.30 -1.70 -13.12
C PRO A 95 1.03 -2.44 -12.98
N GLY A 96 1.23 -3.51 -13.76
CA GLY A 96 2.39 -4.39 -13.66
C GLY A 96 3.71 -3.80 -14.17
N ALA A 97 3.66 -2.76 -15.00
CA ALA A 97 4.87 -2.19 -15.63
C ALA A 97 5.87 -1.59 -14.63
N LEU A 98 5.40 -1.19 -13.45
CA LEU A 98 6.23 -0.62 -12.39
C LEU A 98 6.84 -1.66 -11.44
N LEU A 99 6.37 -2.91 -11.45
CA LEU A 99 6.76 -3.91 -10.46
C LEU A 99 8.28 -4.14 -10.39
N PRO A 100 9.05 -4.22 -11.50
CA PRO A 100 10.49 -4.45 -11.43
C PRO A 100 11.24 -3.31 -10.73
N TRP A 101 11.03 -2.06 -11.15
CA TRP A 101 11.66 -0.89 -10.52
C TRP A 101 11.23 -0.74 -9.06
N LEU A 102 9.97 -1.01 -8.77
CA LEU A 102 9.42 -0.91 -7.43
C LEU A 102 10.07 -1.93 -6.49
N ALA A 103 10.18 -3.19 -6.92
CA ALA A 103 10.84 -4.24 -6.16
C ALA A 103 12.30 -3.90 -5.88
N GLU A 104 13.07 -3.50 -6.90
CA GLU A 104 14.48 -3.09 -6.75
C GLU A 104 14.63 -1.92 -5.76
N THR A 105 13.79 -0.89 -5.88
CA THR A 105 13.84 0.31 -5.02
C THR A 105 13.48 -0.02 -3.57
N LEU A 106 12.49 -0.88 -3.38
CA LEU A 106 12.07 -1.33 -2.05
C LEU A 106 13.12 -2.21 -1.39
N GLN A 107 13.68 -3.14 -2.14
CA GLN A 107 14.78 -3.98 -1.66
C GLN A 107 15.96 -3.12 -1.22
N ALA A 108 16.39 -2.15 -2.03
CA ALA A 108 17.47 -1.25 -1.65
C ALA A 108 17.19 -0.48 -0.36
N SER A 109 15.93 -0.09 -0.11
CA SER A 109 15.53 0.56 1.14
C SER A 109 15.56 -0.43 2.32
N LEU A 110 15.05 -1.64 2.12
CA LEU A 110 15.01 -2.70 3.12
C LEU A 110 16.42 -3.18 3.51
N GLU A 111 17.38 -3.17 2.59
CA GLU A 111 18.79 -3.50 2.86
C GLU A 111 19.48 -2.52 3.82
N THR A 112 18.92 -1.31 4.02
CA THR A 112 19.44 -0.34 4.99
C THR A 112 18.88 -0.51 6.40
N THR A 113 17.92 -1.42 6.58
CA THR A 113 17.30 -1.64 7.89
C THR A 113 18.29 -2.30 8.88
N PRO A 114 18.11 -2.09 10.19
CA PRO A 114 19.01 -2.65 11.20
C PRO A 114 19.05 -4.18 11.20
N GLU A 115 20.13 -4.73 11.76
CA GLU A 115 20.22 -6.17 12.02
C GLU A 115 19.03 -6.65 12.87
N GLY A 116 18.44 -7.78 12.48
CA GLY A 116 17.24 -8.33 13.10
C GLY A 116 15.94 -7.93 12.40
N VAL A 117 15.96 -6.97 11.47
CA VAL A 117 14.85 -6.76 10.54
C VAL A 117 14.96 -7.79 9.42
N GLY A 118 13.92 -8.61 9.27
CA GLY A 118 13.75 -9.52 8.15
C GLY A 118 12.68 -9.00 7.20
N TRP A 119 12.80 -9.36 5.93
CA TRP A 119 11.83 -8.97 4.90
C TRP A 119 11.73 -10.02 3.81
N GLN A 120 10.59 -10.02 3.13
CA GLN A 120 10.32 -10.86 1.98
C GLN A 120 9.54 -10.04 0.96
N VAL A 121 10.18 -9.76 -0.17
CA VAL A 121 9.53 -9.11 -1.33
C VAL A 121 8.96 -10.21 -2.23
N MET A 122 7.73 -10.01 -2.67
CA MET A 122 7.05 -10.88 -3.62
C MET A 122 7.47 -10.46 -5.04
N ASP A 123 8.67 -10.88 -5.46
CA ASP A 123 9.23 -10.55 -6.79
C ASP A 123 8.46 -11.16 -7.97
N ASP A 124 7.53 -12.08 -7.72
CA ASP A 124 6.80 -12.78 -8.77
C ASP A 124 5.31 -12.86 -8.41
N LEU A 125 4.60 -11.72 -8.53
CA LEU A 125 3.15 -11.74 -8.67
C LEU A 125 2.83 -12.27 -10.07
N ARG A 126 2.80 -13.60 -10.22
CA ARG A 126 2.04 -14.19 -11.32
C ARG A 126 0.58 -13.77 -11.14
N GLU A 127 -0.01 -13.31 -12.24
CA GLU A 127 -1.42 -12.98 -12.34
C GLU A 127 -2.26 -14.03 -11.62
N VAL A 128 -3.06 -13.62 -10.63
CA VAL A 128 -4.05 -14.51 -10.03
C VAL A 128 -5.26 -14.47 -10.97
N GLY A 129 -5.16 -15.26 -12.05
CA GLY A 129 -6.23 -15.56 -12.99
C GLY A 129 -6.97 -16.84 -12.63
#